data_AF-A0ABC8QQU3-F1
#
_entry.id   AF-A0ABC8QQU3-F1
#
_cell.length_a   1.000
_cell.length_b   1.000
_cell.length_c   1.000
_cell.angle_alpha   90.00
_cell.angle_beta   90.00
_cell.angle_gamma   90.00
#
_symmetry.space_group_name_H-M   'P 1'
#
loop_
_entity.id
_entity.type
_entity.pdbx_description
1 polymer ?
#
loop_
_entity_poly.entity_id
_entity_poly.type
_entity_poly.pdbx_seq_one_letter_code
_entity_poly.pdbx_strand_id
1 'polypeptide(L)'
;MDEALSLLQKFAVDVQKGKILKDKLRFGAPWRHPPCIDNPSLCYEWAKLQLMDFVQSLVNTEFGINYLADCSLEILDDPSAVALLEVGLLYAQRDPSFMRPISRGIQRCLVRWLVQERMQMSIQNSLRYLWQRVIRGRSYRHLMLEVGYNK
;
A
#
# COMPACT_ATOMS: atom_id res chain seq x y z
N MET A 1 -7.62 6.32 8.55
CA MET A 1 -7.72 5.79 7.17
C MET A 1 -8.01 6.90 6.19
N ASP A 2 -9.00 7.77 6.45
CA ASP A 2 -9.29 8.91 5.58
C ASP A 2 -8.10 9.85 5.38
N GLU A 3 -7.33 10.09 6.44
CA GLU A 3 -6.10 10.88 6.35
C GLU A 3 -5.05 10.22 5.44
N ALA A 4 -4.85 8.90 5.56
CA ALA A 4 -3.96 8.14 4.68
C ALA A 4 -4.44 8.17 3.21
N LEU A 5 -5.76 8.12 2.98
CA LEU A 5 -6.34 8.30 1.64
C LEU A 5 -6.11 9.71 1.09
N SER A 6 -6.13 10.73 1.94
CA SER A 6 -5.88 12.12 1.54
C SER A 6 -4.41 12.31 1.11
N LEU A 7 -3.47 11.66 1.82
CA LEU A 7 -2.05 11.65 1.46
C LEU A 7 -1.82 10.94 0.11
N LEU A 8 -2.50 9.82 -0.13
CA LEU A 8 -2.43 9.11 -1.42
C LEU A 8 -3.03 9.91 -2.58
N GLN A 9 -4.12 10.65 -2.34
CA GLN A 9 -4.69 11.56 -3.34
C GLN A 9 -3.72 12.69 -3.67
N LYS A 10 -3.13 13.30 -2.64
CA LYS A 10 -2.12 14.34 -2.82
C LYS A 10 -0.92 13.80 -3.61
N PHE A 11 -0.47 12.58 -3.30
CA PHE A 11 0.58 11.90 -4.06
C PHE A 11 0.21 11.77 -5.54
N ALA A 12 -1.00 11.31 -5.87
CA ALA A 12 -1.44 11.20 -7.27
C ALA A 12 -1.38 12.54 -8.00
N VAL A 13 -1.85 13.62 -7.35
CA VAL A 13 -1.81 14.99 -7.89
C VAL A 13 -0.37 15.50 -8.06
N ASP A 14 0.52 15.21 -7.11
CA ASP A 14 1.92 15.63 -7.18
C ASP A 14 2.70 14.85 -8.25
N VAL A 15 2.35 13.58 -8.52
CA VAL A 15 2.89 12.82 -9.66
C VAL A 15 2.42 13.44 -10.98
N GLN A 16 1.13 13.77 -11.11
CA GLN A 16 0.61 14.43 -12.32
C GLN A 16 1.31 15.77 -12.59
N LYS A 17 1.59 16.54 -11.54
CA LYS A 17 2.30 17.83 -11.61
C LYS A 17 3.81 17.70 -11.82
N GLY A 18 4.34 16.47 -11.92
CA GLY A 18 5.77 16.21 -12.13
C GLY A 18 6.66 16.59 -10.95
N LYS A 19 6.10 16.76 -9.75
CA LYS A 19 6.87 17.15 -8.55
C LYS A 19 7.65 15.98 -7.94
N ILE A 20 7.22 14.75 -8.22
CA ILE A 20 7.87 13.55 -7.70
C ILE A 20 8.93 13.09 -8.69
N LEU A 21 10.17 12.97 -8.19
CA LEU A 21 11.30 12.46 -8.94
C LEU A 21 10.98 11.06 -9.49
N LYS A 22 11.30 10.83 -10.77
CA LYS A 22 11.09 9.54 -11.45
C LYS A 22 11.75 8.37 -10.71
N ASP A 23 12.80 8.65 -9.95
CA ASP A 23 13.55 7.65 -9.20
C ASP A 23 12.75 7.03 -8.05
N LYS A 24 11.85 7.81 -7.42
CA LYS A 24 10.90 7.31 -6.41
C LYS A 24 9.79 6.43 -7.01
N LEU A 25 9.64 6.42 -8.33
CA LEU A 25 8.64 5.62 -9.05
C LEU A 25 9.25 4.33 -9.64
N ARG A 26 10.54 4.05 -9.38
CA ARG A 26 11.26 2.90 -9.96
C ARG A 26 10.83 1.58 -9.34
N PHE A 27 10.56 1.53 -8.05
CA PHE A 27 10.14 0.32 -7.36
C PHE A 27 8.61 0.26 -7.30
N GLY A 28 8.00 -0.90 -7.56
CA GLY A 28 6.54 -1.10 -7.53
C GLY A 28 5.76 -0.72 -8.79
N ALA A 29 4.86 -1.62 -9.23
CA ALA A 29 3.98 -1.47 -10.39
C ALA A 29 2.65 -0.67 -10.19
N PRO A 30 1.99 -0.68 -9.01
CA PRO A 30 0.61 -0.18 -8.88
C PRO A 30 0.46 1.34 -9.05
N TRP A 31 1.41 2.13 -8.55
CA TRP A 31 1.31 3.59 -8.53
C TRP A 31 1.90 4.29 -9.75
N ARG A 32 2.41 3.54 -10.73
CA ARG A 32 2.99 4.07 -11.98
C ARG A 32 1.97 4.74 -12.90
N HIS A 33 0.68 4.58 -12.63
CA HIS A 33 -0.40 5.09 -13.48
C HIS A 33 -1.48 5.75 -12.60
N PRO A 34 -1.20 6.92 -11.99
CA PRO A 34 -2.26 7.73 -11.43
C PRO A 34 -3.24 8.14 -12.54
N PRO A 35 -4.50 8.50 -12.21
CA PRO A 35 -5.43 9.04 -13.19
C PRO A 35 -4.79 10.22 -13.92
N CYS A 36 -4.98 10.37 -15.22
CA CYS A 36 -4.43 11.52 -15.97
C CYS A 36 -5.34 12.75 -15.94
N ILE A 37 -6.55 12.61 -15.40
CA ILE A 37 -7.58 13.65 -15.38
C ILE A 37 -7.60 14.27 -13.98
N ASP A 38 -7.58 15.60 -13.92
CA ASP A 38 -7.71 16.41 -12.69
C ASP A 38 -9.16 16.34 -12.14
N ASN A 39 -9.63 15.13 -11.85
CA ASN A 39 -10.92 14.89 -11.22
C ASN A 39 -10.72 14.33 -9.80
N PRO A 40 -11.13 15.07 -8.75
CA PRO A 40 -10.92 14.65 -7.37
C PRO A 40 -11.59 13.31 -7.03
N SER A 41 -12.74 12.99 -7.65
CA SER A 41 -13.42 11.72 -7.39
C SER A 41 -12.65 10.53 -7.94
N LEU A 42 -12.05 10.66 -9.13
CA LEU A 42 -11.23 9.62 -9.74
C LEU A 42 -9.92 9.40 -8.97
N CYS A 43 -9.31 10.49 -8.48
CA CYS A 43 -8.13 10.40 -7.62
C CYS A 43 -8.46 9.70 -6.29
N TYR A 44 -9.63 9.99 -5.70
CA TYR A 44 -10.11 9.31 -4.51
C TYR A 44 -10.33 7.81 -4.74
N GLU A 45 -11.05 7.44 -5.81
CA GLU A 45 -11.28 6.04 -6.16
C GLU A 45 -9.96 5.29 -6.40
N TRP A 46 -9.03 5.90 -7.12
CA TRP A 46 -7.71 5.34 -7.34
C TRP A 46 -6.96 5.14 -6.02
N ALA A 47 -6.89 6.17 -5.17
CA ALA A 47 -6.19 6.10 -3.88
C ALA A 47 -6.77 4.99 -2.99
N LYS A 48 -8.10 4.85 -3.01
CA LYS A 48 -8.82 3.79 -2.30
C LYS A 48 -8.43 2.40 -2.80
N LEU A 49 -8.42 2.18 -4.12
CA LEU A 49 -8.00 0.90 -4.71
C LEU A 49 -6.54 0.57 -4.38
N GLN A 50 -5.65 1.57 -4.41
CA GLN A 50 -4.25 1.39 -4.02
C GLN A 50 -4.10 0.98 -2.55
N LEU A 51 -4.78 1.68 -1.65
CA LEU A 51 -4.71 1.39 -0.22
C LEU A 51 -5.32 0.02 0.11
N MET A 52 -6.43 -0.35 -0.55
CA MET A 52 -7.03 -1.68 -0.41
C MET A 52 -6.11 -2.80 -0.90
N ASP A 53 -5.40 -2.59 -2.02
CA ASP A 53 -4.43 -3.55 -2.53
C ASP A 53 -3.24 -3.72 -1.57
N PHE A 54 -2.73 -2.62 -1.02
CA PHE A 54 -1.66 -2.63 -0.02
C PHE A 54 -2.09 -3.32 1.29
N VAL A 55 -3.26 -2.99 1.84
CA VAL A 55 -3.74 -3.66 3.06
C VAL A 55 -3.97 -5.15 2.81
N GLN A 56 -4.47 -5.54 1.63
CA GLN A 56 -4.59 -6.96 1.30
C GLN A 56 -3.23 -7.66 1.20
N SER A 57 -2.19 -7.01 0.68
CA SER A 57 -0.86 -7.62 0.64
C SER A 57 -0.25 -7.77 2.04
N LEU A 58 -0.49 -6.81 2.96
CA LEU A 58 -0.13 -6.96 4.38
C LEU A 58 -0.86 -8.12 5.06
N VAL A 59 -2.16 -8.30 4.77
CA VAL A 59 -2.94 -9.40 5.31
C VAL A 59 -2.41 -10.75 4.81
N ASN A 60 -2.04 -10.84 3.53
CA ASN A 60 -1.47 -12.04 2.94
C ASN A 60 -0.12 -12.45 3.54
N THR A 61 0.63 -11.48 4.08
CA THR A 61 1.87 -11.71 4.80
C THR A 61 1.65 -11.83 6.32
N GLU A 62 0.41 -11.97 6.77
CA GLU A 62 0.04 -12.04 8.20
C GLU A 62 0.56 -10.85 9.03
N PHE A 63 0.83 -9.70 8.38
CA PHE A 63 1.50 -8.54 8.96
C PHE A 63 2.92 -8.82 9.51
N GLY A 64 3.48 -9.99 9.22
CA GLY A 64 4.80 -10.43 9.68
C GLY A 64 5.88 -10.06 8.68
N ILE A 65 6.22 -8.78 8.55
CA ILE A 65 7.19 -8.38 7.52
C ILE A 65 8.54 -8.07 8.15
N ASN A 66 9.38 -9.11 8.23
CA ASN A 66 10.82 -8.99 8.45
C ASN A 66 11.49 -8.95 7.08
N TYR A 67 12.13 -7.84 6.73
CA TYR A 67 12.68 -7.62 5.40
C TYR A 67 14.10 -8.16 5.27
N LEU A 68 14.44 -8.66 4.09
CA LEU A 68 15.82 -8.66 3.61
C LEU A 68 16.24 -7.21 3.38
N ALA A 69 17.34 -6.77 4.00
CA ALA A 69 17.80 -5.38 3.96
C ALA A 69 17.87 -4.81 2.53
N ASP A 70 18.31 -5.64 1.56
CA ASP A 70 18.53 -5.24 0.16
C ASP A 70 17.25 -5.07 -0.68
N CYS A 71 16.12 -5.66 -0.27
CA CYS A 71 14.84 -5.56 -1.00
C CYS A 71 13.77 -4.74 -0.26
N SER A 72 14.12 -4.15 0.88
CA SER A 72 13.22 -3.38 1.76
C SER A 72 12.67 -2.08 1.13
N LEU A 73 13.38 -1.53 0.14
CA LEU A 73 12.99 -0.29 -0.53
C LEU A 73 11.65 -0.39 -1.25
N GLU A 74 11.27 -1.57 -1.75
CA GLU A 74 10.00 -1.76 -2.46
C GLU A 74 8.77 -1.43 -1.59
N ILE A 75 8.84 -1.69 -0.28
CA ILE A 75 7.76 -1.32 0.65
C ILE A 75 8.00 0.06 1.23
N LEU A 76 9.23 0.39 1.61
CA LEU A 76 9.51 1.67 2.27
C LEU A 76 9.24 2.87 1.36
N ASP A 77 9.40 2.71 0.05
CA ASP A 77 9.07 3.74 -0.95
C ASP A 77 7.63 3.63 -1.47
N ASP A 78 6.84 2.63 -1.04
CA ASP A 78 5.42 2.55 -1.44
C ASP A 78 4.64 3.73 -0.86
N PRO A 79 3.91 4.51 -1.68
CA PRO A 79 3.18 5.67 -1.18
C PRO A 79 2.11 5.31 -0.13
N SER A 80 1.57 4.09 -0.17
CA SER A 80 0.60 3.58 0.80
C SER A 80 1.27 3.21 2.12
N ALA A 81 2.48 2.66 2.06
CA ALA A 81 3.29 2.38 3.25
C ALA A 81 3.68 3.69 3.94
N VAL A 82 4.18 4.66 3.16
CA VAL A 82 4.52 6.01 3.66
C VAL A 82 3.30 6.69 4.28
N ALA A 83 2.15 6.69 3.60
CA ALA A 83 0.93 7.30 4.12
C ALA A 83 0.48 6.66 5.45
N LEU A 84 0.57 5.33 5.58
CA LEU A 84 0.18 4.64 6.82
C LEU A 84 1.22 4.79 7.94
N LEU A 85 2.49 5.03 7.61
CA LEU A 85 3.52 5.40 8.59
C LEU A 85 3.31 6.84 9.10
N GLU A 86 3.05 7.79 8.19
CA GLU A 86 2.81 9.20 8.54
C GLU A 86 1.59 9.36 9.45
N VAL A 87 0.50 8.62 9.18
CA VAL A 87 -0.72 8.61 10.01
C VAL A 87 -0.54 7.80 11.31
N GLY A 88 0.60 7.12 11.49
CA GLY A 88 0.86 6.34 12.70
C GLY A 88 -0.02 5.09 12.82
N LEU A 89 -0.35 4.44 11.70
CA LEU A 89 -1.01 3.13 11.72
C LEU A 89 -0.01 1.99 11.62
N LEU A 90 1.11 2.24 10.95
CA LEU A 90 2.25 1.33 10.87
C LEU A 90 3.42 1.87 11.69
N TYR A 91 4.24 0.95 12.15
CA TYR A 91 5.55 1.18 12.72
C TYR A 91 6.58 0.52 11.81
N ALA A 92 7.65 1.24 11.51
CA ALA A 92 8.82 0.71 10.80
C ALA A 92 10.06 0.82 11.69
N GLN A 93 10.87 -0.22 11.70
CA GLN A 93 12.18 -0.27 12.33
C GLN A 93 13.22 -0.62 11.26
N ARG A 94 14.43 -0.05 11.37
CA ARG A 94 15.52 -0.30 10.41
C ARG A 94 16.38 -1.52 10.76
N ASP A 95 16.67 -1.74 12.04
CA ASP A 95 17.52 -2.85 12.49
C ASP A 95 16.90 -3.54 13.73
N PRO A 96 16.39 -4.78 13.61
CA PRO A 96 16.14 -5.49 12.34
C PRO A 96 15.09 -4.75 11.51
N SER A 97 15.17 -4.87 10.19
CA SER A 97 14.24 -4.17 9.30
C SER A 97 12.88 -4.87 9.32
N PHE A 98 11.87 -4.24 9.94
CA PHE A 98 10.51 -4.75 9.90
C PHE A 98 9.48 -3.63 9.89
N MET A 99 8.29 -3.94 9.34
CA MET A 99 7.14 -3.05 9.33
C MET A 99 5.92 -3.82 9.82
N ARG A 100 5.19 -3.24 10.76
CA ARG A 100 4.01 -3.87 11.35
C ARG A 100 2.98 -2.83 11.80
N PRO A 101 1.70 -3.20 11.95
CA PRO A 101 0.74 -2.39 12.67
C PRO A 101 1.25 -2.09 14.09
N ILE A 102 1.00 -0.87 14.58
CA ILE A 102 1.45 -0.44 15.92
C ILE A 102 0.87 -1.33 17.01
N SER A 103 -0.34 -1.84 16.81
CA SER A 103 -0.99 -2.74 17.76
C SER A 103 -1.83 -3.81 17.06
N ARG A 104 -2.12 -4.90 17.78
CA ARG A 104 -3.11 -5.91 17.34
C ARG A 104 -4.50 -5.31 17.12
N GLY A 105 -4.83 -4.23 17.85
CA GLY A 105 -6.08 -3.48 17.63
C GLY A 105 -6.12 -2.86 16.24
N ILE A 106 -5.05 -2.15 15.86
CA ILE A 106 -4.93 -1.54 14.54
C ILE A 106 -4.92 -2.60 13.43
N GLN A 107 -4.21 -3.71 13.65
CA GLN A 107 -4.25 -4.85 12.72
C GLN A 107 -5.68 -5.31 12.42
N ARG A 108 -6.51 -5.50 13.47
CA ARG A 108 -7.93 -5.85 13.31
C ARG A 108 -8.72 -4.75 12.60
N CYS A 109 -8.45 -3.48 12.90
CA CYS A 109 -9.10 -2.35 12.25
C CYS A 109 -8.79 -2.29 10.74
N LEU A 110 -7.54 -2.54 10.33
CA LEU A 110 -7.15 -2.59 8.93
C LEU A 110 -7.88 -3.72 8.18
N VAL A 111 -7.96 -4.91 8.79
CA VAL A 111 -8.72 -6.04 8.22
C VAL A 111 -10.20 -5.71 8.10
N ARG A 112 -10.81 -5.15 9.15
CA ARG A 112 -12.23 -4.76 9.15
C ARG A 112 -12.51 -3.70 8.08
N TRP A 113 -11.65 -2.69 7.98
CA TRP A 113 -11.76 -1.65 6.96
C TRP A 113 -11.72 -2.28 5.55
N LEU A 114 -10.76 -3.17 5.28
CA LEU A 114 -10.67 -3.85 3.99
C LEU A 114 -11.93 -4.65 3.64
N VAL A 115 -12.50 -5.36 4.61
CA VAL A 115 -13.75 -6.11 4.43
C VAL A 115 -14.93 -5.18 4.16
N GLN A 116 -15.06 -4.10 4.93
CA GLN A 116 -16.11 -3.10 4.74
C GLN A 116 -16.03 -2.47 3.35
N GLU A 117 -14.84 -2.08 2.90
CA GLU A 117 -14.67 -1.50 1.58
C GLU A 117 -15.01 -2.48 0.45
N ARG A 118 -14.70 -3.76 0.63
CA ARG A 118 -15.12 -4.81 -0.32
C ARG A 118 -16.63 -4.97 -0.41
N MET A 119 -17.33 -4.88 0.71
CA MET A 119 -18.79 -4.99 0.74
C MET A 119 -19.48 -3.76 0.13
N GLN A 120 -18.88 -2.57 0.27
CA GLN A 120 -19.45 -1.31 -0.21
C GLN A 120 -19.04 -0.95 -1.66
N MET A 121 -18.18 -1.74 -2.31
CA MET A 121 -17.75 -1.45 -3.67
C MET A 121 -18.85 -1.71 -4.71
N SER A 122 -18.92 -0.81 -5.70
CA SER A 122 -19.70 -1.03 -6.91
C SER A 122 -19.10 -2.18 -7.75
N ILE A 123 -19.92 -2.82 -8.59
CA ILE A 123 -19.49 -3.91 -9.49
C ILE A 123 -18.34 -3.46 -10.42
N GLN A 124 -18.38 -2.21 -10.87
CA GLN A 124 -17.30 -1.64 -11.70
C GLN A 124 -15.99 -1.54 -10.92
N ASN A 125 -16.04 -1.04 -9.69
CA ASN A 125 -14.86 -0.90 -8.84
C ASN A 125 -14.35 -2.25 -8.34
N SER A 126 -15.22 -3.26 -8.13
CA SER A 126 -14.79 -4.62 -7.81
C SER A 126 -14.05 -5.27 -8.97
N LEU A 127 -14.51 -5.08 -10.21
CA LEU A 127 -13.81 -5.56 -11.41
C LEU A 127 -12.45 -4.87 -11.58
N ARG A 128 -12.40 -3.54 -11.40
CA ARG A 128 -11.14 -2.77 -11.42
C ARG A 128 -10.18 -3.25 -10.34
N TYR A 129 -10.67 -3.46 -9.12
CA TYR A 129 -9.88 -3.98 -8.01
C TYR A 129 -9.31 -5.37 -8.32
N LEU A 130 -10.14 -6.27 -8.84
CA LEU A 130 -9.71 -7.62 -9.20
C LEU A 130 -8.63 -7.58 -10.30
N TRP A 131 -8.85 -6.79 -11.35
CA TRP A 131 -7.87 -6.58 -12.42
C TRP A 131 -6.55 -6.01 -11.89
N GLN A 132 -6.65 -4.99 -11.02
CA GLN A 132 -5.49 -4.42 -10.36
C GLN A 132 -4.75 -5.49 -9.57
N ARG A 133 -5.44 -6.32 -8.79
CA ARG A 133 -4.84 -7.40 -8.01
C ARG A 133 -4.14 -8.46 -8.86
N VAL A 134 -4.72 -8.83 -10.01
CA VAL A 134 -4.18 -9.91 -10.85
C VAL A 134 -2.95 -9.47 -11.63
N ILE A 135 -2.97 -8.26 -12.21
CA ILE A 135 -1.90 -7.83 -13.13
C ILE A 135 -0.90 -6.90 -12.46
N ARG A 136 -1.35 -6.07 -11.53
CA ARG A 136 -0.57 -4.99 -10.92
C ARG A 136 -0.58 -5.07 -9.39
N GLY A 137 -0.97 -6.21 -8.84
CA GLY A 137 -1.23 -6.34 -7.41
C GLY A 137 0.07 -6.37 -6.63
N ARG A 138 0.04 -5.78 -5.43
CA ARG A 138 1.15 -5.92 -4.49
C ARG A 138 1.22 -7.35 -3.97
N SER A 139 2.41 -7.91 -4.05
CA SER A 139 2.80 -9.14 -3.37
C SER A 139 4.11 -8.87 -2.67
N TYR A 140 4.14 -9.04 -1.35
CA TYR A 140 5.35 -8.85 -0.54
C TYR A 140 5.82 -10.15 0.09
N ARG A 141 5.23 -11.28 -0.32
CA ARG A 141 5.59 -12.59 0.22
C ARG A 141 7.05 -12.94 -0.06
N HIS A 142 7.61 -12.47 -1.18
CA HIS A 142 9.03 -12.65 -1.50
C HIS A 142 9.98 -11.85 -0.59
N LEU A 143 9.46 -10.86 0.13
CA LEU A 143 10.24 -10.03 1.06
C LEU A 143 10.25 -10.59 2.47
N MET A 144 9.41 -11.58 2.77
CA MET A 144 9.37 -12.21 4.08
C MET A 144 10.60 -13.11 4.24
N LEU A 145 11.42 -12.83 5.24
CA LEU A 145 12.40 -13.78 5.74
C LEU A 145 11.66 -15.05 6.21
N GLU A 146 11.86 -16.18 5.53
CA GLU A 146 11.43 -17.48 6.06
C GLU A 146 12.12 -17.68 7.43
N VAL A 147 11.31 -17.87 8.48
CA VAL A 147 11.80 -18.36 9.77
C VAL A 147 12.41 -19.74 9.52
N GLY A 148 13.74 -19.80 9.36
CA GLY A 148 14.44 -21.04 9.03
C GLY A 148 15.78 -20.89 8.33
N TYR A 149 16.07 -19.77 7.67
CA TYR A 149 17.40 -19.52 7.12
C TYR A 149 18.33 -18.92 8.20
N ASN A 150 18.80 -19.80 9.09
CA ASN A 150 20.10 -19.61 9.69
C ASN A 150 21.15 -19.72 8.57
N LYS A 151 21.78 -18.60 8.23
CA LYS A 151 23.12 -18.63 7.64
C LYS A 151 24.14 -18.46 8.76
#